data_AF-A0A0F4VFG1-F1
#
_entry.id   AF-A0A0F4VFG1-F1
#
_cell.length_a   1.000
_cell.length_b   1.000
_cell.length_c   1.000
_cell.angle_alpha   90.00
_cell.angle_beta   90.00
_cell.angle_gamma   90.00
#
_symmetry.space_group_name_H-M   'P 1'
#
loop_
_entity.id
_entity.type
_entity.pdbx_description
1 polymer ?
#
loop_
_entity_poly.entity_id
_entity_poly.type
_entity_poly.pdbx_seq_one_letter_code
_entity_poly.pdbx_strand_id
1 'polypeptide(L)'
;MITQKTKTDCGIASFANALSLTYEQAAACFCQQAPQTGTTAADTCNALLNIGLTPVYATFQAFYDHLGTPGNPASPEVVRNHPAILTVLSSNRRTLHAVYWNGQEAYDPDPHACNPRKLADLTILEAVFAHKPGLCANGFSGSEGGI
;
A
#
# COMPACT_ATOMS: atom_id res chain seq x y z
N MET A 1 14.83 4.81 -2.38
CA MET A 1 13.88 3.74 -2.03
C MET A 1 14.48 2.92 -0.91
N ILE A 2 13.72 2.66 0.15
CA ILE A 2 14.11 1.79 1.26
C ILE A 2 13.83 0.34 0.85
N THR A 3 14.87 -0.49 0.86
CA THR A 3 14.76 -1.92 0.60
C THR A 3 14.38 -2.67 1.87
N GLN A 4 13.69 -3.79 1.71
CA GLN A 4 13.43 -4.74 2.80
C GLN A 4 14.75 -5.32 3.31
N LYS A 5 14.87 -5.54 4.63
CA LYS A 5 16.08 -6.08 5.28
C LYS A 5 15.98 -7.58 5.51
N THR A 6 14.77 -8.13 5.55
CA THR A 6 14.47 -9.56 5.72
C THR A 6 13.60 -10.05 4.56
N LYS A 7 13.18 -11.31 4.59
CA LYS A 7 12.24 -11.85 3.59
C LYS A 7 10.78 -11.48 3.87
N THR A 8 10.50 -10.88 5.04
CA THR A 8 9.15 -10.72 5.57
C THR A 8 8.81 -9.26 5.88
N ASP A 9 9.78 -8.35 5.94
CA ASP A 9 9.59 -6.93 6.29
C ASP A 9 9.25 -6.01 5.10
N CYS A 10 8.80 -6.56 3.98
CA CYS A 10 8.41 -5.76 2.80
C CYS A 10 7.30 -4.75 3.08
N GLY A 11 6.37 -5.05 3.99
CA GLY A 11 5.34 -4.10 4.41
C GLY A 11 5.89 -2.93 5.23
N ILE A 12 6.86 -3.19 6.11
CA ILE A 12 7.56 -2.13 6.86
C ILE A 12 8.33 -1.22 5.90
N ALA A 13 9.08 -1.81 4.97
CA ALA A 13 9.83 -1.05 3.98
C ALA A 13 8.91 -0.24 3.05
N SER A 14 7.79 -0.82 2.60
CA SER A 14 6.79 -0.12 1.78
C SER A 14 6.14 1.03 2.54
N PHE A 15 5.80 0.83 3.81
CA PHE A 15 5.28 1.86 4.70
C PHE A 15 6.29 3.02 4.88
N ALA A 16 7.57 2.68 5.09
CA ALA A 16 8.64 3.68 5.20
C ALA A 16 8.75 4.53 3.92
N ASN A 17 8.72 3.88 2.75
CA ASN A 17 8.73 4.58 1.47
C ASN A 17 7.49 5.47 1.29
N ALA A 18 6.30 4.97 1.62
CA ALA A 18 5.04 5.70 1.45
C ALA A 18 4.98 6.97 2.31
N LEU A 19 5.56 6.95 3.51
CA LEU A 19 5.53 8.05 4.46
C LEU A 19 6.83 8.87 4.52
N SER A 20 7.82 8.55 3.68
CA SER A 20 9.16 9.15 3.71
C SER A 20 9.82 9.08 5.10
N LEU A 21 9.67 7.94 5.76
CA LEU A 21 10.29 7.63 7.07
C LEU A 21 11.57 6.80 6.87
N THR A 22 12.42 6.73 7.88
CA THR A 22 13.45 5.68 7.91
C THR A 22 12.83 4.30 8.18
N TYR A 23 13.56 3.22 7.90
CA TYR A 23 13.11 1.87 8.24
C TYR A 23 12.84 1.74 9.74
N GLU A 24 13.70 2.30 10.59
CA GLU A 24 13.59 2.21 12.05
C GLU A 24 12.36 2.96 12.56
N GLN A 25 12.07 4.13 12.00
CA GLN A 25 10.87 4.90 12.31
C GLN A 25 9.60 4.12 11.91
N ALA A 26 9.59 3.53 10.71
CA ALA A 26 8.48 2.70 10.26
C ALA A 26 8.30 1.44 11.12
N ALA A 27 9.39 0.73 11.42
CA ALA A 27 9.35 -0.49 12.24
C ALA A 27 8.78 -0.24 13.65
N ALA A 28 9.02 0.96 14.21
CA ALA A 28 8.46 1.35 15.49
C ALA A 28 6.92 1.53 15.49
N CYS A 29 6.29 1.63 14.32
CA CYS A 29 4.84 1.71 14.18
C CYS A 29 4.14 0.34 14.21
N PHE A 30 4.89 -0.76 14.06
CA PHE A 30 4.39 -2.12 14.03
C PHE A 30 4.73 -2.89 15.32
N CYS A 31 4.14 -4.08 15.49
CA CYS A 31 4.52 -4.97 16.57
C CYS A 31 5.98 -5.46 16.41
N GLN A 32 6.62 -5.82 17.53
CA GLN A 32 8.03 -6.23 17.53
C GLN A 32 8.31 -7.47 16.66
N GLN A 33 7.31 -8.32 16.42
CA GLN A 33 7.42 -9.53 15.61
C GLN A 33 7.25 -9.28 14.10
N ALA A 34 6.76 -8.11 13.69
CA ALA A 34 6.48 -7.80 12.29
C ALA A 34 7.69 -8.01 11.35
N PRO A 35 8.94 -7.67 11.71
CA PRO A 35 10.09 -7.94 10.85
C PRO A 35 10.37 -9.44 10.61
N GLN A 36 9.82 -10.34 11.44
CA GLN A 36 10.00 -11.79 11.33
C GLN A 36 8.79 -12.47 10.71
N THR A 37 7.57 -12.02 11.02
CA THR A 37 6.31 -12.66 10.58
C THR A 37 5.69 -11.99 9.36
N GLY A 38 6.14 -10.79 9.02
CA GLY A 38 5.52 -9.92 8.03
C GLY A 38 4.30 -9.19 8.58
N THR A 39 3.69 -8.38 7.71
CA THR A 39 2.59 -7.49 8.04
C THR A 39 1.43 -7.67 7.07
N THR A 40 0.22 -7.63 7.60
CA THR A 40 -1.01 -7.60 6.82
C THR A 40 -1.39 -6.16 6.45
N ALA A 41 -2.38 -6.01 5.55
CA ALA A 41 -2.99 -4.70 5.31
C ALA A 41 -3.64 -4.13 6.58
N ALA A 42 -4.21 -4.98 7.44
CA ALA A 42 -4.76 -4.55 8.72
C ALA A 42 -3.69 -4.00 9.68
N ASP A 43 -2.52 -4.64 9.75
CA ASP A 43 -1.38 -4.14 10.52
C ASP A 43 -0.92 -2.77 10.00
N THR A 44 -0.94 -2.60 8.68
CA THR A 44 -0.61 -1.33 8.02
C THR A 44 -1.62 -0.23 8.38
N CYS A 45 -2.92 -0.53 8.37
CA CYS A 45 -3.97 0.38 8.83
C CYS A 45 -3.77 0.77 10.30
N ASN A 46 -3.48 -0.18 11.18
CA ASN A 46 -3.21 0.07 12.59
C ASN A 46 -1.96 0.95 12.79
N ALA A 47 -0.90 0.70 12.04
CA ALA A 47 0.30 1.53 12.05
C ALA A 47 0.01 2.98 11.62
N LEU A 48 -0.83 3.20 10.60
CA LEU A 48 -1.29 4.54 10.20
C LEU A 48 -2.11 5.22 11.31
N LEU A 49 -3.04 4.50 11.94
CA LEU A 49 -3.84 5.01 13.05
C LEU A 49 -2.96 5.43 14.24
N ASN A 50 -1.94 4.63 14.58
CA ASN A 50 -1.01 4.91 15.67
C ASN A 50 -0.22 6.22 15.49
N ILE A 51 -0.02 6.65 14.25
CA ILE A 51 0.65 7.92 13.92
C ILE A 51 -0.33 9.04 13.56
N GLY A 52 -1.62 8.86 13.84
CA GLY A 52 -2.67 9.88 13.66
C GLY A 52 -3.15 10.06 12.23
N LEU A 53 -2.90 9.11 11.34
CA LEU A 53 -3.43 9.10 9.97
C LEU A 53 -4.66 8.20 9.88
N THR A 54 -5.66 8.63 9.11
CA THR A 54 -6.87 7.82 8.87
C THR A 54 -6.65 6.98 7.61
N PRO A 55 -6.51 5.65 7.73
CA PRO A 55 -6.36 4.79 6.56
C PRO A 55 -7.69 4.63 5.83
N VAL A 56 -7.62 4.54 4.50
CA VAL A 56 -8.71 3.98 3.68
C VAL A 56 -8.21 2.66 3.12
N TYR A 57 -9.07 1.65 3.12
CA TYR A 57 -8.73 0.29 2.69
C TYR A 57 -9.66 -0.14 1.56
N ALA A 58 -9.10 -0.77 0.54
CA ALA A 58 -9.84 -1.32 -0.60
C ALA A 58 -9.32 -2.72 -0.96
N THR A 59 -10.23 -3.59 -1.40
CA THR A 59 -9.95 -4.92 -1.94
C THR A 59 -10.27 -4.97 -3.43
N PHE A 60 -9.58 -5.83 -4.17
CA PHE A 60 -9.73 -5.99 -5.62
C PHE A 60 -10.17 -7.41 -5.98
N GLN A 61 -10.53 -7.64 -7.25
CA GLN A 61 -11.04 -8.94 -7.71
C GLN A 61 -10.11 -10.11 -7.34
N ALA A 62 -8.79 -9.93 -7.49
CA ALA A 62 -7.83 -11.00 -7.19
C ALA A 62 -7.81 -11.40 -5.71
N PHE A 63 -8.23 -10.55 -4.77
CA PHE A 63 -8.38 -10.90 -3.36
C PHE A 63 -9.50 -11.92 -3.17
N TYR A 64 -10.65 -11.67 -3.78
CA TYR A 64 -11.81 -12.57 -3.74
C TYR A 64 -11.54 -13.90 -4.45
N ASP A 65 -10.88 -13.83 -5.61
CA ASP A 65 -10.45 -15.03 -6.34
C ASP A 65 -9.48 -15.87 -5.50
N HIS A 66 -8.57 -15.23 -4.76
CA HIS A 66 -7.63 -15.90 -3.86
C HIS A 66 -8.31 -16.54 -2.64
N LEU A 67 -9.35 -15.89 -2.09
CA LEU A 67 -10.12 -16.44 -0.98
C LEU A 67 -11.14 -17.51 -1.40
N GLY A 68 -11.49 -17.57 -2.70
CA GLY A 68 -12.54 -18.46 -3.19
C GLY A 68 -13.94 -18.05 -2.74
N THR A 69 -14.17 -16.76 -2.46
CA THR A 69 -15.45 -16.23 -1.98
C THR A 69 -15.91 -15.03 -2.82
N PRO A 70 -17.22 -14.84 -3.02
CA PRO A 70 -17.72 -13.66 -3.71
C PRO A 70 -17.54 -12.39 -2.86
N GLY A 71 -17.50 -11.23 -3.52
CA GLY A 71 -17.46 -9.94 -2.84
C GLY A 71 -17.70 -8.76 -3.77
N ASN A 72 -17.34 -7.57 -3.30
CA ASN A 72 -17.55 -6.30 -4.01
C ASN A 72 -16.20 -5.60 -4.25
N PRO A 73 -15.45 -6.01 -5.28
CA PRO A 73 -14.13 -5.47 -5.54
C PRO A 73 -14.18 -4.01 -6.01
N ALA A 74 -13.21 -3.23 -5.57
CA ALA A 74 -12.94 -1.92 -6.14
C ALA A 74 -12.37 -2.06 -7.56
N SER A 75 -12.57 -1.02 -8.38
CA SER A 75 -11.87 -0.88 -9.66
C SER A 75 -10.39 -0.56 -9.40
N PRO A 76 -9.42 -1.16 -10.13
CA PRO A 76 -8.01 -0.76 -10.06
C PRO A 76 -7.76 0.74 -10.32
N GLU A 77 -8.70 1.42 -10.98
CA GLU A 77 -8.61 2.86 -11.21
C GLU A 77 -8.59 3.69 -9.92
N VAL A 78 -9.09 3.17 -8.79
CA VAL A 78 -9.10 3.90 -7.51
C VAL A 78 -7.69 4.22 -6.99
N VAL A 79 -6.69 3.42 -7.35
CA VAL A 79 -5.29 3.71 -6.97
C VAL A 79 -4.61 4.64 -7.96
N ARG A 80 -5.17 4.87 -9.15
CA ARG A 80 -4.55 5.75 -10.15
C ARG A 80 -4.47 7.17 -9.58
N ASN A 81 -3.29 7.77 -9.64
CA ASN A 81 -2.95 9.08 -9.08
C ASN A 81 -3.08 9.20 -7.54
N HIS A 82 -3.29 8.10 -6.83
CA HIS A 82 -3.41 8.09 -5.37
C HIS A 82 -2.33 7.19 -4.77
N PRO A 83 -1.38 7.76 -4.00
CA PRO A 83 -0.37 6.96 -3.33
C PRO A 83 -1.00 5.95 -2.37
N ALA A 84 -0.49 4.72 -2.38
CA ALA A 84 -1.01 3.62 -1.59
C ALA A 84 0.10 2.61 -1.27
N ILE A 85 -0.12 1.82 -0.23
CA ILE A 85 0.63 0.59 0.01
C ILE A 85 -0.24 -0.55 -0.54
N LEU A 86 0.28 -1.29 -1.51
CA LEU A 86 -0.46 -2.35 -2.19
C LEU A 86 -0.01 -3.71 -1.67
N THR A 87 -0.98 -4.57 -1.32
CA THR A 87 -0.74 -6.01 -1.23
C THR A 87 -0.89 -6.60 -2.62
N VAL A 88 0.15 -7.27 -3.11
CA VAL A 88 0.17 -7.93 -4.43
C VAL A 88 0.55 -9.40 -4.29
N LEU A 89 0.18 -10.22 -5.27
CA LEU A 89 0.82 -11.52 -5.45
C LEU A 89 2.21 -11.32 -6.06
N SER A 90 3.21 -11.97 -5.46
CA SER A 90 4.58 -11.97 -5.98
C SER A 90 4.64 -12.57 -7.39
N SER A 91 5.77 -12.37 -8.08
CA SER A 91 5.96 -12.84 -9.46
C SER A 91 5.76 -14.35 -9.63
N ASN A 92 5.99 -15.15 -8.59
CA ASN A 92 5.73 -16.60 -8.59
C ASN A 92 4.27 -16.97 -8.27
N ARG A 93 3.41 -15.97 -8.00
CA ARG A 93 1.98 -16.07 -7.66
C ARG A 93 1.66 -16.93 -6.43
N ARG A 94 2.61 -17.19 -5.55
CA ARG A 94 2.43 -18.06 -4.37
C ARG A 94 2.54 -17.33 -3.04
N THR A 95 3.11 -16.13 -3.03
CA THR A 95 3.32 -15.38 -1.80
C THR A 95 2.73 -13.98 -1.91
N LEU A 96 2.20 -13.48 -0.80
CA LEU A 96 1.80 -12.10 -0.66
C LEU A 96 3.04 -11.23 -0.51
N HIS A 97 2.96 -10.02 -1.06
CA HIS A 97 4.05 -9.05 -1.01
C HIS A 97 3.48 -7.63 -0.92
N ALA A 98 4.13 -6.76 -0.16
CA ALA A 98 3.74 -5.37 -0.05
C ALA A 98 4.68 -4.49 -0.90
N VAL A 99 4.09 -3.59 -1.69
CA VAL A 99 4.82 -2.60 -2.50
C VAL A 99 4.27 -1.20 -2.27
N TYR A 100 5.13 -0.19 -2.43
CA TYR A 100 4.69 1.21 -2.40
C TYR A 100 4.26 1.66 -3.81
N TRP A 101 3.05 2.17 -3.95
CA TRP A 101 2.54 2.79 -5.17
C TRP A 101 2.50 4.31 -5.01
N ASN A 102 3.15 5.06 -5.89
CA ASN A 102 3.21 6.53 -5.79
C ASN A 102 2.05 7.25 -6.52
N GLY A 103 1.08 6.51 -7.08
CA GLY A 103 0.04 7.05 -7.96
C GLY A 103 0.24 6.75 -9.44
N GLN A 104 1.46 6.39 -9.86
CA GLN A 104 1.82 6.14 -11.27
C GLN A 104 2.63 4.85 -11.46
N GLU A 105 3.48 4.53 -10.49
CA GLU A 105 4.42 3.42 -10.52
C GLU A 105 4.52 2.74 -9.15
N ALA A 106 4.80 1.44 -9.17
CA ALA A 106 5.09 0.68 -7.97
C ALA A 106 6.60 0.54 -7.74
N TYR A 107 6.99 0.73 -6.49
CA TYR A 107 8.33 0.61 -5.95
C TYR A 107 8.31 -0.57 -4.97
N ASP A 108 8.86 -1.67 -5.45
CA ASP A 108 8.98 -2.93 -4.76
C ASP A 108 10.22 -2.90 -3.86
N PRO A 109 10.09 -3.08 -2.54
CA PRO A 109 11.22 -3.01 -1.62
C PRO A 109 12.13 -4.26 -1.68
N ASP A 110 11.78 -5.31 -2.44
CA ASP A 110 12.66 -6.44 -2.68
C ASP A 110 13.92 -5.97 -3.45
N PRO A 111 15.14 -6.16 -2.92
CA PRO A 111 16.38 -5.75 -3.59
C PRO A 111 16.62 -6.45 -4.94
N HIS A 112 15.89 -7.52 -5.24
CA HIS A 112 15.97 -8.25 -6.51
C HIS A 112 14.85 -7.88 -7.49
N ALA A 113 13.89 -7.06 -7.08
CA ALA A 113 12.82 -6.64 -7.98
C ALA A 113 13.31 -5.60 -9.00
N CYS A 114 12.80 -5.72 -10.23
CA CYS A 114 12.97 -4.68 -11.24
C CYS A 114 12.05 -3.51 -10.89
N ASN A 115 12.63 -2.34 -10.64
CA ASN A 115 11.92 -1.13 -10.26
C ASN A 115 12.16 0.01 -11.26
N PRO A 116 11.17 0.89 -11.53
CA PRO A 116 9.77 0.80 -11.09
C PRO A 116 8.96 -0.26 -11.86
N ARG A 117 7.83 -0.69 -11.30
CA ARG A 117 6.86 -1.62 -11.93
C ARG A 117 5.59 -0.88 -12.34
N LYS A 118 4.99 -1.28 -13.47
CA LYS A 118 3.71 -0.71 -13.93
C LYS A 118 2.55 -1.41 -13.23
N LEU A 119 1.44 -0.70 -13.06
CA LEU A 119 0.22 -1.26 -12.44
C LEU A 119 -0.27 -2.54 -13.15
N ALA A 120 -0.19 -2.57 -14.48
CA ALA A 120 -0.62 -3.71 -15.29
C ALA A 120 0.22 -4.99 -15.06
N ASP A 121 1.43 -4.85 -14.51
CA ASP A 121 2.32 -5.97 -14.20
C ASP A 121 2.08 -6.51 -12.77
N LEU A 122 1.09 -5.97 -12.05
CA LEU A 122 0.75 -6.33 -10.69
C LEU A 122 -0.58 -7.07 -10.65
N THR A 123 -0.63 -8.13 -9.85
CA THR A 123 -1.90 -8.70 -9.39
C THR A 123 -2.18 -8.13 -8.01
N ILE A 124 -3.01 -7.09 -7.96
CA ILE A 124 -3.31 -6.33 -6.74
C ILE A 124 -4.44 -7.02 -5.99
N LEU A 125 -4.26 -7.23 -4.69
CA LEU A 125 -5.25 -7.84 -3.81
C LEU A 125 -5.89 -6.76 -2.95
N GLU A 126 -5.06 -5.91 -2.37
CA GLU A 126 -5.51 -4.88 -1.40
C GLU A 126 -4.74 -3.58 -1.62
N ALA A 127 -5.34 -2.46 -1.23
CA ALA A 127 -4.69 -1.16 -1.15
C ALA A 127 -5.01 -0.49 0.19
N VAL A 128 -3.98 0.04 0.84
CA VAL A 128 -4.09 0.91 2.00
C VAL A 128 -3.63 2.31 1.61
N PHE A 129 -4.53 3.27 1.68
CA PHE A 129 -4.25 4.68 1.39
C PHE A 129 -3.85 5.40 2.67
N ALA A 130 -2.67 6.02 2.65
CA ALA A 130 -2.21 6.90 3.71
C ALA A 130 -2.68 8.34 3.43
N HIS A 131 -3.90 8.69 3.84
CA HIS A 131 -4.37 10.07 3.74
C HIS A 131 -3.70 10.93 4.81
N LYS A 132 -2.93 11.94 4.39
CA LYS A 132 -2.53 13.06 5.24
C LYS A 132 -3.55 14.18 5.06
N PRO A 133 -4.35 14.53 6.09
CA PRO A 133 -5.16 15.76 6.04
C PRO A 133 -4.23 16.94 5.73
N GLY A 134 -4.48 17.66 4.62
CA GLY A 134 -3.66 18.81 4.18
C GLY A 134 -2.88 18.65 2.87
N LEU A 135 -2.89 17.47 2.22
CA LEU A 135 -2.34 17.30 0.85
C LEU A 135 -3.40 17.26 -0.25
N CYS A 136 -4.69 17.21 0.11
CA CYS A 136 -5.83 17.17 -0.83
C CYS A 136 -6.67 18.46 -0.83
N ALA A 137 -6.16 19.59 -0.33
CA ALA A 137 -6.93 20.84 -0.28
C ALA A 137 -7.11 21.55 -1.64
N ASN A 138 -6.55 21.04 -2.75
CA ASN A 138 -6.65 21.67 -4.06
C ASN A 138 -7.34 20.80 -5.15
N GLY A 139 -8.02 19.72 -4.77
CA GLY A 139 -8.67 18.82 -5.73
C GLY A 139 -10.15 19.05 -6.01
N PHE A 140 -10.88 19.70 -5.10
CA PHE A 140 -12.31 19.97 -5.25
C PHE A 140 -12.66 21.34 -4.66
N SER A 141 -12.25 22.39 -5.36
CA SER A 141 -12.92 23.69 -5.33
C SER A 141 -13.45 23.95 -6.75
N GLY A 142 -14.38 23.09 -7.18
CA GLY A 142 -15.25 23.38 -8.30
C GLY A 142 -16.23 24.46 -7.86
N SER A 143 -15.95 25.68 -8.29
CA SER A 143 -16.88 26.79 -8.40
C SER A 143 -18.20 26.36 -9.04
N GLU A 144 -19.33 26.62 -8.41
CA GLU A 144 -20.53 27.14 -9.10
C GLU A 144 -21.28 28.07 -8.15
N GLY A 145 -21.06 29.37 -8.36
CA GLY A 145 -22.08 30.37 -8.09
C GLY A 145 -22.97 30.53 -9.32
N GLY A 146 -24.24 30.79 -9.08
CA GLY A 146 -25.21 31.26 -10.08
C GLY A 146 -26.11 30.15 -10.63
N ILE A 147 -27.35 30.05 -10.13
CA ILE A 147 -28.52 30.82 -10.61
C ILE A 147 -29.38 31.18 -9.41
#